data_AF-A0A942GIB7-F1
#
_entry.id   AF-A0A942GIB7-F1
#
_cell.length_a   1.000
_cell.length_b   1.000
_cell.length_c   1.000
_cell.angle_alpha   90.00
_cell.angle_beta   90.00
_cell.angle_gamma   90.00
#
_symmetry.space_group_name_H-M   'P 1'
#
loop_
_entity.id
_entity.type
_entity.pdbx_description
1 polymer ?
#
loop_
_entity_poly.entity_id
_entity_poly.type
_entity_poly.pdbx_seq_one_letter_code
_entity_poly.pdbx_strand_id
1 'polypeptide(L)'
;MSLGIAAVNRGYKAVFSHMDQLIHALKTQEISPRSRKKIQRLYQSDLVIIDEVGFHPANRSEANLLFGVVNQLYQQTSIIITSNKGLIEWEEFMGDPVITAAIRNGQ
;
A
#
# COMPACT_ATOMS: atom_id res chain seq x y z
N MET A 1 5.06 -10.84 -8.36
CA MET A 1 6.16 -11.26 -7.46
C MET A 1 7.57 -11.09 -8.05
N SER A 2 7.79 -11.28 -9.37
CA SER A 2 9.14 -11.16 -9.99
C SER A 2 9.80 -9.78 -9.79
N LEU A 3 9.03 -8.69 -9.82
CA LEU A 3 9.56 -7.33 -9.68
C LEU A 3 10.09 -7.02 -8.27
N GLY A 4 9.44 -7.54 -7.22
CA GLY A 4 9.91 -7.38 -5.83
C GLY A 4 11.22 -8.13 -5.57
N ILE A 5 11.36 -9.33 -6.14
CA ILE A 5 12.60 -10.12 -6.06
C ILE A 5 13.74 -9.41 -6.81
N ALA A 6 13.46 -8.84 -8.00
CA ALA A 6 14.45 -8.07 -8.75
C ALA A 6 14.92 -6.81 -8.00
N ALA A 7 14.01 -6.12 -7.29
CA ALA A 7 14.35 -4.95 -6.47
C ALA A 7 15.26 -5.32 -5.29
N VAL A 8 14.93 -6.38 -4.55
CA VAL A 8 15.77 -6.88 -3.44
C VAL A 8 17.16 -7.30 -3.95
N ASN A 9 17.23 -7.98 -5.10
CA ASN A 9 18.50 -8.38 -5.71
C ASN A 9 19.38 -7.21 -6.15
N ARG A 10 18.80 -6.01 -6.32
CA ARG A 10 19.52 -4.75 -6.62
C ARG A 10 19.83 -3.92 -5.36
N GLY A 11 19.54 -4.44 -4.16
CA GLY A 11 19.82 -3.79 -2.89
C GLY A 11 18.71 -2.89 -2.36
N TYR A 12 17.56 -2.80 -3.04
CA TYR A 12 16.42 -2.02 -2.56
C TYR A 12 15.69 -2.74 -1.43
N LYS A 13 15.30 -1.99 -0.41
CA LYS A 13 14.42 -2.46 0.66
C LYS A 13 13.00 -2.52 0.11
N ALA A 14 12.53 -3.71 -0.22
CA ALA A 14 11.15 -3.93 -0.65
C ALA A 14 10.30 -4.51 0.48
N VAL A 15 9.07 -4.01 0.64
CA VAL A 15 8.07 -4.55 1.55
C VAL A 15 6.87 -5.02 0.75
N PHE A 16 6.39 -6.22 1.04
CA PHE A 16 5.14 -6.77 0.51
C PHE A 16 4.15 -6.95 1.67
N SER A 17 2.88 -6.57 1.46
CA SER A 17 1.79 -6.85 2.38
C SER A 17 0.48 -7.02 1.64
N HIS A 18 -0.33 -8.00 2.05
CA HIS A 18 -1.75 -7.98 1.75
C HIS A 18 -2.42 -6.78 2.46
N MET A 19 -3.49 -6.26 1.87
CA MET A 19 -4.26 -5.12 2.36
C MET A 19 -4.80 -5.35 3.78
N ASP A 20 -5.39 -6.52 4.04
CA ASP A 20 -5.92 -6.92 5.35
C ASP A 20 -4.85 -6.89 6.45
N GLN A 21 -3.65 -7.41 6.16
CA GLN A 21 -2.52 -7.43 7.08
C GLN A 21 -1.92 -6.04 7.30
N LEU A 22 -1.98 -5.16 6.29
CA LEU A 22 -1.56 -3.77 6.42
C LEU A 22 -2.51 -3.02 7.35
N ILE A 23 -3.82 -3.13 7.10
CA ILE A 23 -4.85 -2.50 7.92
C ILE A 23 -4.81 -3.00 9.36
N HIS A 24 -4.69 -4.31 9.57
CA HIS A 24 -4.51 -4.87 10.91
C HIS A 24 -3.28 -4.29 11.61
N ALA A 25 -2.15 -4.17 10.91
CA ALA A 25 -0.94 -3.57 11.48
C ALA A 25 -1.13 -2.09 11.84
N LEU A 26 -1.78 -1.30 10.97
CA LEU A 26 -2.07 0.12 11.23
C LEU A 26 -2.98 0.31 12.44
N LYS A 27 -4.03 -0.51 12.57
CA LYS A 27 -4.98 -0.45 13.69
C LYS A 27 -4.35 -0.85 15.03
N THR A 28 -3.32 -1.68 15.02
CA THR A 28 -2.73 -2.26 16.24
C THR A 28 -1.33 -1.72 16.57
N GLN A 29 -0.76 -0.81 15.78
CA GLN A 29 0.63 -0.34 15.95
C GLN A 29 0.92 0.35 17.30
N GLU A 30 -0.09 0.90 17.95
CA GLU A 30 0.08 1.54 19.26
C GLU A 30 0.26 0.51 20.39
N ILE A 31 -0.38 -0.66 20.27
CA ILE A 31 -0.42 -1.69 21.30
C ILE A 31 0.42 -2.94 20.96
N SER A 32 0.78 -3.13 19.70
CA SER A 32 1.54 -4.28 19.21
C SER A 32 2.93 -3.83 18.72
N PRO A 33 4.02 -4.19 19.42
CA PRO A 33 5.39 -3.92 18.97
C PRO A 33 5.69 -4.52 17.59
N ARG A 34 5.09 -5.68 17.28
CA ARG A 34 5.23 -6.33 15.97
C ARG A 34 4.60 -5.49 14.86
N SER A 35 3.39 -4.98 15.11
CA SER A 35 2.69 -4.10 14.16
C SER A 35 3.46 -2.79 13.97
N ARG A 36 3.93 -2.17 15.05
CA ARG A 36 4.77 -0.97 15.00
C ARG A 36 6.02 -1.17 14.15
N LYS A 37 6.73 -2.28 14.35
CA LYS A 37 7.93 -2.62 13.57
C LYS A 37 7.61 -2.86 12.09
N LYS A 38 6.44 -3.46 11.77
CA LYS A 38 5.99 -3.64 10.39
C LYS A 38 5.74 -2.30 9.71
N ILE A 39 5.03 -1.38 10.37
CA ILE A 39 4.75 -0.03 9.85
C ILE A 39 6.05 0.78 9.68
N GLN A 40 6.96 0.75 10.65
CA GLN A 40 8.26 1.41 10.52
C GLN A 40 9.07 0.91 9.33
N ARG A 41 9.10 -0.41 9.09
CA ARG A 41 9.79 -0.98 7.93
C ARG A 41 9.15 -0.54 6.61
N LEU A 42 7.82 -0.47 6.58
CA LEU A 42 7.07 -0.01 5.42
C LEU A 42 7.36 1.46 5.09
N TYR A 43 7.52 2.33 6.07
CA TYR A 43 7.88 3.74 5.82
C TYR A 43 9.38 3.97 5.55
N GLN A 44 10.23 2.96 5.71
CA GLN A 44 11.68 3.04 5.45
C GLN A 44 12.11 2.24 4.22
N SER A 45 11.15 1.70 3.46
CA SER A 45 11.41 0.91 2.26
C SER A 45 11.48 1.79 1.02
N ASP A 46 12.25 1.35 0.02
CA ASP A 46 12.36 2.00 -1.29
C ASP A 46 11.20 1.59 -2.22
N LEU A 47 10.60 0.42 -1.96
CA LEU A 47 9.46 -0.12 -2.69
C LEU A 47 8.45 -0.77 -1.73
N VAL A 48 7.19 -0.40 -1.86
CA VAL A 48 6.06 -1.04 -1.16
C VAL A 48 5.12 -1.66 -2.17
N ILE A 49 4.75 -2.93 -1.95
CA ILE A 49 3.74 -3.66 -2.72
C ILE A 49 2.57 -3.97 -1.79
N ILE A 50 1.39 -3.44 -2.12
CA ILE A 50 0.14 -3.69 -1.41
C ILE A 50 -0.75 -4.57 -2.29
N ASP A 51 -1.00 -5.79 -1.85
CA ASP A 51 -1.75 -6.78 -2.62
C ASP A 51 -3.20 -6.94 -2.15
N GLU A 52 -4.03 -7.46 -3.06
CA GLU A 52 -5.44 -7.82 -2.84
C GLU A 52 -6.32 -6.66 -2.31
N VAL A 53 -6.01 -5.42 -2.71
CA VAL A 53 -6.86 -4.28 -2.34
C VAL A 53 -8.24 -4.46 -2.98
N GLY A 54 -9.29 -4.33 -2.17
CA GLY A 54 -10.66 -4.44 -2.63
C GLY A 54 -11.23 -5.86 -2.70
N PHE A 55 -10.46 -6.88 -2.30
CA PHE A 55 -10.96 -8.26 -2.23
C PHE A 55 -12.10 -8.42 -1.22
N HIS A 56 -12.03 -7.69 -0.10
CA HIS A 56 -13.13 -7.52 0.83
C HIS A 56 -13.68 -6.08 0.78
N PRO A 57 -14.98 -5.85 1.08
CA PRO A 57 -15.51 -4.51 1.26
C PRO A 57 -14.80 -3.80 2.41
N ALA A 58 -13.82 -2.95 2.07
CA ALA A 58 -13.16 -2.12 3.05
C ALA A 58 -14.10 -0.98 3.46
N ASN A 59 -14.20 -0.72 4.76
CA ASN A 59 -15.00 0.40 5.26
C ASN A 59 -14.25 1.73 5.09
N ARG A 60 -14.97 2.85 5.26
CA ARG A 60 -14.41 4.19 5.09
C ARG A 60 -13.18 4.47 5.98
N SER A 61 -13.13 3.91 7.19
CA SER A 61 -11.98 4.06 8.07
C SER A 61 -10.74 3.35 7.52
N GLU A 62 -10.90 2.18 6.90
CA GLU A 62 -9.81 1.42 6.28
C GLU A 62 -9.32 2.08 5.00
N ALA A 63 -10.24 2.64 4.20
CA ALA A 63 -9.88 3.48 3.05
C ALA A 63 -9.01 4.67 3.49
N ASN A 64 -9.42 5.39 4.54
CA ASN A 64 -8.64 6.51 5.08
C ASN A 64 -7.26 6.09 5.59
N LEU A 65 -7.16 4.91 6.22
CA LEU A 65 -5.87 4.37 6.66
C LEU A 65 -4.95 4.06 5.49
N LEU A 66 -5.46 3.46 4.42
CA LEU A 66 -4.68 3.22 3.20
C LEU A 66 -4.26 4.52 2.54
N PHE A 67 -5.16 5.50 2.43
CA PHE A 67 -4.86 6.82 1.89
C PHE A 67 -3.75 7.51 2.68
N GLY A 68 -3.80 7.45 4.01
CA GLY A 68 -2.74 7.96 4.87
C GLY A 68 -1.38 7.31 4.59
N VAL A 69 -1.35 5.98 4.41
CA VAL A 69 -0.13 5.26 4.02
C VAL A 69 0.38 5.71 2.65
N VAL A 70 -0.49 5.77 1.64
CA VAL A 70 -0.09 6.16 0.29
C VAL A 70 0.45 7.59 0.28
N ASN A 71 -0.21 8.52 0.96
CA ASN A 71 0.26 9.90 1.08
C ASN A 71 1.62 10.01 1.79
N GLN A 72 1.83 9.23 2.85
CA GLN A 72 3.09 9.25 3.59
C GLN A 72 4.27 8.72 2.75
N LEU A 73 3.98 7.77 1.84
CA LEU A 73 4.97 7.17 0.94
C LEU A 73 5.15 7.97 -0.36
N TYR A 74 4.19 8.84 -0.69
CA TYR A 74 4.18 9.63 -1.91
C TYR A 74 5.46 10.48 -2.03
N GLN A 75 6.03 10.56 -3.23
CA GLN A 75 7.30 11.23 -3.59
C GLN A 75 8.59 10.62 -3.05
N GLN A 76 8.55 9.72 -2.05
CA GLN A 76 9.76 9.14 -1.44
C GLN A 76 9.93 7.65 -1.71
N THR A 77 8.84 6.93 -1.95
CA THR A 77 8.82 5.47 -2.07
C THR A 77 8.07 5.07 -3.33
N SER A 78 8.57 4.07 -4.06
CA SER A 78 7.80 3.46 -5.15
C SER A 78 6.68 2.61 -4.56
N ILE A 79 5.45 2.77 -5.05
CA ILE A 79 4.28 2.02 -4.54
C ILE A 79 3.67 1.23 -5.69
N ILE A 80 3.46 -0.06 -5.47
CA ILE A 80 2.71 -0.94 -6.36
C ILE A 80 1.48 -1.40 -5.61
N ILE A 81 0.32 -1.28 -6.25
CA ILE A 81 -0.93 -1.77 -5.70
C ILE A 81 -1.54 -2.74 -6.70
N THR A 82 -1.89 -3.93 -6.22
CA THR A 82 -2.65 -4.93 -6.98
C THR A 82 -4.04 -5.04 -6.39
N SER A 83 -5.03 -5.01 -7.28
CA SER A 83 -6.45 -4.98 -6.93
C SER A 83 -7.24 -5.84 -7.89
N ASN A 84 -8.31 -6.44 -7.38
CA ASN A 84 -9.32 -7.14 -8.18
C ASN A 84 -10.50 -6.22 -8.56
N LYS A 85 -10.47 -4.95 -8.16
CA LYS A 85 -11.50 -3.96 -8.47
C LYS A 85 -11.18 -3.18 -9.74
N GLY A 86 -12.23 -2.79 -10.48
CA GLY A 86 -12.09 -1.89 -11.62
C GLY A 86 -11.66 -0.48 -11.18
N LEU A 87 -11.10 0.30 -12.11
CA LEU A 87 -10.59 1.65 -11.84
C LEU A 87 -11.66 2.60 -11.26
N ILE A 88 -12.90 2.49 -11.74
CA ILE A 88 -14.04 3.32 -11.30
C ILE A 88 -14.39 3.03 -9.82
N GLU A 89 -14.38 1.75 -9.42
CA GLU A 89 -14.60 1.36 -8.03
C GLU A 89 -13.47 1.83 -7.11
N TRP A 90 -12.27 2.04 -7.66
CA TRP A 90 -11.13 2.61 -6.94
C TRP A 90 -11.27 4.10 -6.70
N GLU A 91 -11.76 4.86 -7.68
CA GLU A 91 -12.04 6.29 -7.53
C GLU A 91 -13.11 6.53 -6.45
N GLU A 92 -14.16 5.72 -6.43
CA GLU A 92 -15.17 5.74 -5.37
C GLU A 92 -14.61 5.32 -4.00
N PHE A 93 -13.73 4.32 -3.97
CA PHE A 93 -13.12 3.82 -2.74
C PHE A 93 -12.17 4.84 -2.10
N MET A 94 -11.46 5.62 -2.91
CA MET A 94 -10.39 6.51 -2.44
C MET A 94 -10.79 7.97 -2.33
N GLY A 95 -11.88 8.38 -2.99
CA GLY A 95 -12.50 9.69 -2.81
C GLY A 95 -11.68 10.90 -3.25
N ASP A 96 -10.52 10.71 -3.90
CA ASP A 96 -9.69 11.79 -4.42
C ASP A 96 -8.96 11.37 -5.73
N PRO A 97 -9.17 12.07 -6.86
CA PRO A 97 -8.62 11.74 -8.18
C PRO A 97 -7.07 11.80 -8.28
N VAL A 98 -6.36 12.15 -7.21
CA VAL A 98 -4.89 12.26 -7.21
C VAL A 98 -4.18 10.93 -7.45
N ILE A 99 -4.77 9.79 -7.07
CA ILE A 99 -4.08 8.49 -7.14
C ILE A 99 -4.20 7.81 -8.52
N THR A 100 -5.15 8.24 -9.37
CA THR A 100 -5.28 7.75 -10.75
C THR A 100 -4.07 8.13 -11.63
N ALA A 101 -3.30 9.16 -11.25
CA ALA A 101 -2.14 9.62 -12.03
C ALA A 101 -0.93 8.65 -12.00
N ALA A 102 -0.79 7.82 -10.96
CA ALA A 102 0.33 6.87 -10.87
C ALA A 102 0.11 5.59 -11.71
N ILE A 103 -1.14 5.25 -12.02
CA ILE A 103 -1.50 4.04 -12.79
C ILE A 103 -1.33 4.28 -14.30
N ARG A 104 -1.38 5.53 -14.78
CA ARG A 104 -1.47 5.85 -16.20
C ARG A 104 -0.13 5.90 -16.96
N ASN A 105 1.02 6.03 -16.29
CA ASN A 105 2.31 6.27 -16.95
C ASN A 105 3.25 5.05 -16.89
N GLY A 106 2.76 3.88 -17.29
CA GLY A 106 3.54 2.64 -17.37
C GLY A 106 3.38 1.88 -18.69
N GLN A 107 3.18 2.61 -19.80
CA GLN A 107 3.32 2.06 -21.16
C GLN A 107 4.77 2.22 -21.64
#